data_AF-A0A521VMK3-F1
#
_entry.id   AF-A0A521VMK3-F1
#
_cell.length_a   1.000
_cell.length_b   1.000
_cell.length_c   1.000
_cell.angle_alpha   90.00
_cell.angle_beta   90.00
_cell.angle_gamma   90.00
#
_symmetry.space_group_name_H-M   'P 1'
#
loop_
_entity.id
_entity.type
_entity.pdbx_description
1 polymer ?
#
loop_
_entity_poly.entity_id
_entity_poly.type
_entity_poly.pdbx_seq_one_letter_code
_entity_poly.pdbx_strand_id
1 'polypeptide(L)'
;MVNVSCSGRFHAFALAEQLEMHGLLAGFYTSYAWQKNKLMRRFTSRVDKEQIPAEKIHTAIPIAAMMRMGIEPFVYNEIYDRWVARKIARDHRSKVFIGWSGMSLLSIRKAKEMGKAAIVERGSAHIQYQEKILAEEYKKFGIRFNIDPRVMEKEMLEYEEADFISVPSTFSKKSFLEYGVPASKLIVNNYGAGSLFKPASPEPKQVFRVVYLGSLTIQKGMVYLFQALHKLNIPGDKFEAWFIGKVDDEIKGIVEKYTQPNWKFFGHINHYDLPKYLTQCDVAAMPSIQDGFGMVIPQLLGCGMP
;
A
#
# COMPACT_ATOMS: atom_id res chain seq x y z
N MET A 1 -10.75 -22.22 -6.07
CA MET A 1 -11.03 -20.78 -6.31
C MET A 1 -10.87 -19.98 -5.02
N VAL A 2 -10.59 -18.68 -5.15
CA VAL A 2 -10.11 -17.77 -4.11
C VAL A 2 -10.99 -16.52 -4.04
N ASN A 3 -11.42 -16.14 -2.84
CA ASN A 3 -12.01 -14.82 -2.59
C ASN A 3 -10.95 -13.85 -2.12
N VAL A 4 -10.94 -12.64 -2.66
CA VAL A 4 -10.05 -11.56 -2.23
C VAL A 4 -10.90 -10.43 -1.64
N SER A 5 -10.50 -9.87 -0.50
CA SER A 5 -11.20 -8.77 0.16
C SER A 5 -10.22 -7.69 0.62
N CYS A 6 -10.49 -6.46 0.20
CA CYS A 6 -9.75 -5.29 0.62
C CYS A 6 -10.66 -4.06 0.57
N SER A 7 -10.87 -3.40 1.71
CA SER A 7 -11.56 -2.10 1.75
C SER A 7 -10.70 -1.02 1.08
N GLY A 8 -9.37 -1.12 1.17
CA GLY A 8 -8.32 -0.28 0.58
C GLY A 8 -8.06 -0.47 -0.93
N ARG A 9 -7.01 0.20 -1.45
CA ARG A 9 -6.54 0.04 -2.84
C ARG A 9 -5.35 -0.91 -2.95
N PHE A 10 -4.29 -0.74 -2.14
CA PHE A 10 -3.08 -1.57 -2.01
C PHE A 10 -2.67 -2.35 -3.28
N HIS A 11 -2.13 -3.57 -3.15
CA HIS A 11 -1.88 -4.45 -4.29
C HIS A 11 -3.06 -5.42 -4.57
N ALA A 12 -4.19 -5.24 -3.88
CA ALA A 12 -5.34 -6.16 -3.91
C ALA A 12 -5.97 -6.29 -5.30
N PHE A 13 -6.04 -5.19 -6.07
CA PHE A 13 -6.54 -5.22 -7.44
C PHE A 13 -5.63 -6.04 -8.36
N ALA A 14 -4.32 -5.85 -8.26
CA ALA A 14 -3.35 -6.64 -9.02
C ALA A 14 -3.40 -8.12 -8.62
N LEU A 15 -3.52 -8.43 -7.32
CA LEU A 15 -3.69 -9.82 -6.85
C LEU A 15 -4.96 -10.46 -7.43
N ALA A 16 -6.09 -9.75 -7.39
CA ALA A 16 -7.35 -10.24 -7.94
C ALA A 16 -7.27 -10.46 -9.46
N GLU A 17 -6.65 -9.54 -10.21
CA GLU A 17 -6.41 -9.68 -11.64
C GLU A 17 -5.54 -10.91 -11.95
N GLN A 18 -4.43 -11.09 -11.24
CA GLN A 18 -3.55 -12.25 -11.46
C GLN A 18 -4.24 -13.57 -11.12
N LEU A 19 -5.04 -13.63 -10.05
CA LEU A 19 -5.85 -14.80 -9.74
C LEU A 19 -6.90 -15.07 -10.82
N GLU A 20 -7.49 -14.03 -11.40
CA GLU A 20 -8.43 -14.17 -12.51
C GLU A 20 -7.78 -14.71 -13.77
N MET A 21 -6.61 -14.17 -14.14
CA MET A 21 -5.85 -14.63 -15.30
C MET A 21 -5.51 -16.12 -15.24
N HIS A 22 -5.39 -16.67 -14.02
CA HIS A 22 -5.12 -18.09 -13.78
C HIS A 22 -6.39 -18.93 -13.51
N GLY A 23 -7.59 -18.35 -13.68
CA GLY A 23 -8.87 -19.05 -13.46
C GLY A 23 -9.16 -19.38 -11.99
N LEU A 24 -8.47 -18.73 -11.05
CA LEU A 24 -8.56 -19.00 -9.62
C LEU A 24 -9.50 -18.05 -8.87
N LEU A 25 -9.77 -16.85 -9.37
CA LEU A 25 -10.61 -15.87 -8.68
C LEU A 25 -12.09 -16.28 -8.65
N ALA A 26 -12.64 -16.43 -7.44
CA ALA A 26 -14.08 -16.59 -7.20
C ALA A 26 -14.80 -15.23 -7.14
N GLY A 27 -14.22 -14.27 -6.42
CA GLY A 27 -14.80 -12.95 -6.22
C GLY A 27 -13.83 -11.99 -5.54
N PHE A 28 -13.96 -10.71 -5.89
CA PHE A 28 -13.18 -9.61 -5.33
C PHE A 28 -14.11 -8.59 -4.65
N TYR A 29 -14.00 -8.50 -3.33
CA TYR A 29 -14.78 -7.60 -2.50
C TYR A 29 -13.99 -6.31 -2.26
N THR A 30 -14.56 -5.15 -2.57
CA THR A 30 -13.86 -3.86 -2.44
C THR A 30 -14.81 -2.70 -2.14
N SER A 31 -14.26 -1.55 -1.73
CA SER A 31 -14.99 -0.28 -1.70
C SER A 31 -14.69 0.60 -2.93
N TYR A 32 -13.66 0.30 -3.73
CA TYR A 32 -13.10 1.23 -4.72
C TYR A 32 -13.49 0.98 -6.19
N ALA A 33 -14.22 -0.08 -6.51
CA ALA A 33 -14.63 -0.39 -7.89
C ALA A 33 -15.97 0.26 -8.28
N TRP A 34 -16.03 1.59 -8.17
CA TRP A 34 -17.20 2.41 -8.55
C TRP A 34 -17.32 2.62 -10.07
N GLN A 35 -16.31 2.25 -10.85
CA GLN A 35 -16.16 2.68 -12.24
C GLN A 35 -16.89 1.81 -13.24
N LYS A 36 -17.06 0.52 -12.94
CA LYS A 36 -17.95 -0.38 -13.68
C LYS A 36 -19.42 -0.12 -13.34
N ASN A 37 -19.70 0.73 -12.35
CA ASN A 37 -21.02 1.29 -12.09
C ASN A 37 -21.19 2.59 -12.89
N LYS A 38 -21.99 2.54 -13.97
CA LYS A 38 -22.23 3.65 -14.89
C LYS A 38 -22.69 4.93 -14.20
N LEU A 39 -23.46 4.81 -13.11
CA LEU A 39 -24.02 5.95 -12.38
C LEU A 39 -22.96 6.70 -11.57
N MET A 40 -22.00 5.96 -11.01
CA MET A 40 -21.05 6.51 -10.05
C MET A 40 -19.73 6.96 -10.67
N ARG A 41 -19.46 6.58 -11.93
CA ARG A 41 -18.23 6.93 -12.68
C ARG A 41 -17.92 8.44 -12.67
N ARG A 42 -18.94 9.31 -12.72
CA ARG A 42 -18.80 10.78 -12.72
C ARG A 42 -18.24 11.36 -11.42
N PHE A 43 -18.33 10.61 -10.33
CA PHE A 43 -17.88 11.07 -9.01
C PHE A 43 -16.52 10.45 -8.63
N THR A 44 -15.76 9.92 -9.58
CA THR A 44 -14.48 9.27 -9.30
C THR A 44 -13.41 9.77 -10.27
N SER A 45 -12.22 10.04 -9.77
CA SER A 45 -11.03 10.39 -10.56
C SER A 45 -10.09 9.20 -10.83
N ARG A 46 -10.44 8.00 -10.33
CA ARG A 46 -9.61 6.80 -10.53
C ARG A 46 -9.56 6.43 -12.03
N VAL A 47 -8.56 5.67 -12.43
CA VAL A 47 -8.58 4.92 -13.69
C VAL A 47 -8.28 3.49 -13.28
N ASP A 48 -9.20 2.57 -13.56
CA ASP A 48 -9.05 1.13 -13.32
C ASP A 48 -8.80 0.48 -14.68
N LYS A 49 -7.59 -0.04 -14.90
CA LYS A 49 -7.24 -0.80 -16.10
C LYS A 49 -7.12 -2.30 -15.81
N GLU A 50 -7.39 -2.71 -14.58
CA GLU A 50 -7.30 -4.08 -14.13
C GLU A 50 -8.42 -4.93 -14.78
N GLN A 51 -8.03 -6.04 -15.39
CA GLN A 51 -8.88 -6.90 -16.22
C GLN A 51 -9.62 -7.95 -15.40
N ILE A 52 -10.42 -7.51 -14.42
CA ILE A 52 -11.27 -8.38 -13.58
C ILE A 52 -12.72 -8.33 -14.10
N PRO A 53 -13.39 -9.44 -14.44
CA PRO A 53 -14.78 -9.44 -14.87
C PRO A 53 -15.71 -8.73 -13.87
N ALA A 54 -16.63 -7.91 -14.37
CA ALA A 54 -17.45 -7.04 -13.52
C ALA A 54 -18.34 -7.82 -12.54
N GLU A 55 -18.81 -8.99 -12.96
CA GLU A 55 -19.62 -9.93 -12.20
C GLU A 55 -18.88 -10.55 -11.01
N LYS A 56 -17.54 -10.58 -11.06
CA LYS A 56 -16.69 -11.05 -9.96
C LYS A 56 -16.32 -9.93 -8.99
N ILE A 57 -16.62 -8.67 -9.31
CA ILE A 57 -16.34 -7.53 -8.45
C ILE A 57 -17.57 -7.19 -7.63
N HIS A 58 -17.41 -7.15 -6.31
CA HIS A 58 -18.44 -6.76 -5.37
C HIS A 58 -18.05 -5.46 -4.67
N THR A 59 -18.78 -4.38 -4.96
CA THR A 59 -18.48 -3.05 -4.42
C THR A 59 -19.39 -2.69 -3.25
N ALA A 60 -18.80 -2.43 -2.08
CA ALA A 60 -19.51 -1.93 -0.91
C ALA A 60 -19.71 -0.40 -0.99
N ILE A 61 -20.71 0.04 -1.76
CA ILE A 61 -21.02 1.47 -2.00
C ILE A 61 -21.17 2.28 -0.70
N PRO A 62 -21.89 1.83 0.34
CA PRO A 62 -22.01 2.59 1.60
C PRO A 62 -20.66 2.87 2.27
N ILE A 63 -19.72 1.92 2.20
CA ILE A 63 -18.37 2.07 2.77
C ILE A 63 -17.60 3.18 2.07
N ALA A 64 -17.68 3.22 0.74
CA ALA A 64 -17.01 4.25 -0.05
C ALA A 64 -17.61 5.65 0.19
N ALA A 65 -18.90 5.75 0.49
CA ALA A 65 -19.52 7.01 0.91
C ALA A 65 -19.00 7.46 2.29
N MET A 66 -18.93 6.54 3.26
CA MET A 66 -18.37 6.83 4.59
C MET A 66 -16.93 7.31 4.53
N MET A 67 -16.08 6.69 3.70
CA MET A 67 -14.70 7.13 3.48
C MET A 67 -14.63 8.59 2.97
N ARG A 68 -15.54 9.00 2.09
CA ARG A 68 -15.60 10.39 1.58
C ARG A 68 -16.07 11.38 2.61
N MET A 69 -16.94 10.94 3.53
CA MET A 69 -17.43 11.74 4.64
C MET A 69 -16.40 11.84 5.78
N GLY A 70 -15.20 11.27 5.63
CA GLY A 70 -14.17 11.31 6.66
C GLY A 70 -14.50 10.47 7.89
N ILE A 71 -15.39 9.47 7.76
CA ILE A 71 -15.66 8.52 8.84
C ILE A 71 -14.37 7.77 9.16
N GLU A 72 -14.16 7.55 10.46
CA GLU A 72 -12.98 6.90 11.00
C GLU A 72 -12.70 5.53 10.35
N PRO A 73 -11.44 5.23 9.96
CA PRO A 73 -11.05 3.95 9.36
C PRO A 73 -11.50 2.69 10.08
N PHE A 74 -11.34 2.66 11.39
CA PHE A 74 -11.75 1.52 12.18
C PHE A 74 -13.26 1.22 12.01
N VAL A 75 -14.11 2.24 12.08
CA VAL A 75 -15.57 2.11 12.00
C VAL A 75 -16.01 1.58 10.64
N TYR A 76 -15.54 2.17 9.54
CA TYR A 76 -15.98 1.68 8.23
C TYR A 76 -15.39 0.29 7.90
N ASN A 77 -14.22 -0.06 8.43
CA ASN A 77 -13.62 -1.38 8.26
C ASN A 77 -14.42 -2.46 9.01
N GLU A 78 -14.94 -2.17 10.20
CA GLU A 78 -15.84 -3.09 10.93
C GLU A 78 -17.13 -3.39 10.14
N ILE A 79 -17.73 -2.36 9.55
CA ILE A 79 -18.95 -2.52 8.73
C ILE A 79 -18.63 -3.28 7.45
N TYR A 80 -17.50 -2.97 6.82
CA TYR A 80 -17.02 -3.64 5.61
C TYR A 80 -16.79 -5.13 5.87
N ASP A 81 -16.05 -5.48 6.91
CA ASP A 81 -15.72 -6.86 7.30
C ASP A 81 -16.99 -7.67 7.58
N ARG A 82 -17.97 -7.09 8.29
CA ARG A 82 -19.28 -7.74 8.51
C ARG A 82 -20.05 -7.99 7.22
N TRP A 83 -19.94 -7.08 6.25
CA TRP A 83 -20.55 -7.27 4.93
C TRP A 83 -19.87 -8.41 4.16
N VAL A 84 -18.53 -8.47 4.15
CA VAL A 84 -17.76 -9.54 3.50
C VAL A 84 -18.02 -10.90 4.15
N ALA A 85 -18.01 -10.98 5.49
CA ALA A 85 -18.31 -12.22 6.21
C ALA A 85 -19.67 -12.83 5.79
N ARG A 86 -20.71 -12.00 5.63
CA ARG A 86 -22.03 -12.48 5.13
C ARG A 86 -21.98 -12.99 3.70
N LYS A 87 -21.08 -12.49 2.86
CA LYS A 87 -20.87 -12.98 1.49
C LYS A 87 -20.12 -14.31 1.51
N ILE A 88 -19.08 -14.43 2.32
CA ILE A 88 -18.31 -15.68 2.50
C ILE A 88 -19.22 -16.82 2.99
N ALA A 89 -20.14 -16.52 3.91
CA ALA A 89 -21.09 -17.50 4.46
C ALA A 89 -22.03 -18.12 3.41
N ARG A 90 -22.23 -17.43 2.26
CA ARG A 90 -23.11 -17.87 1.17
C ARG A 90 -22.35 -18.48 0.00
N ASP A 91 -21.03 -18.44 0.03
CA ASP A 91 -20.20 -18.96 -1.04
C ASP A 91 -19.65 -20.33 -0.65
N HIS A 92 -20.17 -21.38 -1.29
CA HIS A 92 -19.72 -22.76 -1.08
C HIS A 92 -18.68 -23.21 -2.11
N ARG A 93 -18.31 -22.35 -3.07
CA ARG A 93 -17.42 -22.72 -4.18
C ARG A 93 -15.96 -22.36 -3.92
N SER A 94 -15.69 -21.24 -3.23
CA SER A 94 -14.31 -20.91 -2.86
C SER A 94 -13.76 -21.86 -1.80
N LYS A 95 -12.44 -22.06 -1.85
CA LYS A 95 -11.67 -22.87 -0.89
C LYS A 95 -10.69 -22.03 -0.05
N VAL A 96 -10.41 -20.81 -0.51
CA VAL A 96 -9.47 -19.88 0.12
C VAL A 96 -10.11 -18.50 0.21
N PHE A 97 -9.91 -17.85 1.34
CA PHE A 97 -10.18 -16.43 1.55
C PHE A 97 -8.86 -15.70 1.80
N ILE A 98 -8.65 -14.58 1.10
CA ILE A 98 -7.54 -13.66 1.32
C ILE A 98 -8.12 -12.30 1.71
N GLY A 99 -7.82 -11.84 2.91
CA GLY A 99 -8.25 -10.55 3.44
C GLY A 99 -7.06 -9.69 3.85
N TRP A 100 -7.24 -8.37 3.94
CA TRP A 100 -6.19 -7.46 4.44
C TRP A 100 -6.26 -7.30 5.96
N SER A 101 -5.10 -7.11 6.59
CA SER A 101 -5.02 -6.81 8.02
C SER A 101 -5.76 -5.51 8.37
N GLY A 102 -6.37 -5.47 9.55
CA GLY A 102 -7.16 -4.37 10.09
C GLY A 102 -8.60 -4.31 9.57
N MET A 103 -9.03 -5.26 8.74
CA MET A 103 -10.33 -5.21 8.05
C MET A 103 -10.94 -6.57 7.71
N SER A 104 -10.43 -7.68 8.27
CA SER A 104 -10.81 -9.02 7.83
C SER A 104 -11.10 -10.04 8.95
N LEU A 105 -10.97 -9.69 10.23
CA LEU A 105 -11.21 -10.60 11.36
C LEU A 105 -12.51 -11.42 11.27
N LEU A 106 -13.66 -10.77 11.06
CA LEU A 106 -14.95 -11.48 10.97
C LEU A 106 -15.01 -12.38 9.73
N SER A 107 -14.42 -11.94 8.64
CA SER A 107 -14.32 -12.68 7.39
C SER A 107 -13.41 -13.90 7.51
N ILE A 108 -12.28 -13.78 8.24
CA ILE A 108 -11.38 -14.89 8.58
C ILE A 108 -12.13 -15.93 9.39
N ARG A 109 -12.77 -15.55 10.49
CA ARG A 109 -13.59 -16.44 11.33
C ARG A 109 -14.62 -17.19 10.49
N LYS A 110 -15.37 -16.45 9.66
CA LYS A 110 -16.41 -17.04 8.82
C LYS A 110 -15.84 -17.97 7.75
N ALA A 111 -14.69 -17.65 7.17
CA ALA A 111 -14.04 -18.52 6.19
C ALA A 111 -13.66 -19.86 6.82
N LYS A 112 -13.08 -19.83 8.03
CA LYS A 112 -12.70 -21.04 8.76
C LYS A 112 -13.90 -21.89 9.18
N GLU A 113 -14.96 -21.26 9.68
CA GLU A 113 -16.23 -21.96 9.96
C GLU A 113 -16.80 -22.67 8.72
N MET A 114 -16.53 -22.14 7.53
CA MET A 114 -16.94 -22.72 6.25
C MET A 114 -15.92 -23.71 5.67
N GLY A 115 -14.90 -24.12 6.44
CA GLY A 115 -13.87 -25.05 6.02
C GLY A 115 -12.96 -24.52 4.92
N LYS A 116 -12.80 -23.19 4.82
CA LYS A 116 -11.89 -22.53 3.87
C LYS A 116 -10.58 -22.18 4.57
N ALA A 117 -9.48 -22.24 3.83
CA ALA A 117 -8.23 -21.65 4.30
C ALA A 117 -8.35 -20.13 4.34
N ALA A 118 -7.91 -19.50 5.42
CA ALA A 118 -7.91 -18.06 5.59
C ALA A 118 -6.47 -17.51 5.60
N ILE A 119 -6.20 -16.58 4.70
CA ILE A 119 -4.92 -15.88 4.59
C ILE A 119 -5.15 -14.40 4.91
N VAL A 120 -4.35 -13.84 5.79
CA VAL A 120 -4.31 -12.38 6.01
C VAL A 120 -3.09 -11.77 5.33
N GLU A 121 -3.32 -10.78 4.48
CA GLU A 121 -2.31 -9.98 3.81
C GLU A 121 -1.87 -8.84 4.75
N ARG A 122 -0.57 -8.79 5.05
CA ARG A 122 0.05 -7.71 5.81
C ARG A 122 1.11 -7.01 4.97
N GLY A 123 0.80 -5.82 4.48
CA GLY A 123 1.71 -5.02 3.65
C GLY A 123 2.83 -4.27 4.39
N SER A 124 3.05 -4.57 5.68
CA SER A 124 3.96 -3.86 6.58
C SER A 124 4.79 -4.86 7.40
N ALA A 125 5.65 -4.37 8.28
CA ALA A 125 6.16 -5.15 9.39
C ALA A 125 5.02 -5.61 10.33
N HIS A 126 5.34 -6.50 11.26
CA HIS A 126 4.48 -6.83 12.39
C HIS A 126 4.01 -5.55 13.08
N ILE A 127 2.73 -5.45 13.44
CA ILE A 127 2.14 -4.18 13.91
C ILE A 127 2.83 -3.63 15.15
N GLN A 128 3.21 -4.49 16.10
CA GLN A 128 3.95 -4.09 17.30
C GLN A 128 5.39 -3.66 16.98
N TYR A 129 6.04 -4.32 16.02
CA TYR A 129 7.36 -3.91 15.54
C TYR A 129 7.28 -2.53 14.88
N GLN A 130 6.27 -2.32 14.02
CA GLN A 130 6.00 -1.05 13.36
C GLN A 130 5.76 0.07 14.37
N GLU A 131 4.91 -0.15 15.38
CA GLU A 131 4.68 0.84 16.43
C GLU A 131 5.97 1.20 17.16
N LYS A 132 6.76 0.21 17.58
CA LYS A 132 8.02 0.42 18.28
C LYS A 132 8.97 1.33 17.49
N ILE A 133 9.28 0.98 16.24
CA ILE A 133 10.25 1.75 15.44
C ILE A 133 9.74 3.15 15.09
N LEU A 134 8.44 3.31 14.88
CA LEU A 134 7.86 4.61 14.58
C LEU A 134 7.75 5.48 15.85
N ALA A 135 7.43 4.90 17.01
CA ALA A 135 7.45 5.62 18.28
C ALA A 135 8.86 6.14 18.60
N GLU A 136 9.90 5.31 18.40
CA GLU A 136 11.30 5.71 18.57
C GLU A 136 11.68 6.84 17.59
N GLU A 137 11.27 6.75 16.34
CA GLU A 137 11.59 7.74 15.32
C GLU A 137 10.88 9.07 15.55
N TYR A 138 9.56 9.05 15.76
CA TYR A 138 8.75 10.24 15.96
C TYR A 138 9.14 10.99 17.25
N LYS A 139 9.59 10.26 18.28
CA LYS A 139 10.12 10.86 19.51
C LYS A 139 11.30 11.79 19.26
N LYS A 140 12.14 11.54 18.25
CA LYS A 140 13.27 12.44 17.87
C LYS A 140 12.78 13.82 17.44
N PHE A 141 11.53 13.93 17.01
CA PHE A 141 10.88 15.17 16.58
C PHE A 141 9.89 15.71 17.62
N GLY A 142 9.89 15.15 18.84
CA GLY A 142 8.95 15.55 19.90
C GLY A 142 7.51 15.14 19.64
N ILE A 143 7.25 14.25 18.67
CA ILE A 143 5.92 13.79 18.32
C ILE A 143 5.68 12.43 18.97
N ARG A 144 4.54 12.28 19.62
CA ARG A 144 4.10 10.98 20.13
C ARG A 144 3.42 10.20 19.01
N PHE A 145 3.93 9.02 18.70
CA PHE A 145 3.30 8.08 17.78
C PHE A 145 2.81 6.84 18.56
N ASN A 146 1.54 6.47 18.38
CA ASN A 146 1.02 5.17 18.79
C ASN A 146 -0.03 4.75 17.76
N ILE A 147 -0.16 3.45 17.53
CA ILE A 147 -1.24 2.88 16.74
C ILE A 147 -2.50 2.82 17.63
N ASP A 148 -3.66 3.01 17.03
CA ASP A 148 -4.93 2.86 17.75
C ASP A 148 -5.01 1.46 18.40
N PRO A 149 -5.22 1.35 19.73
CA PRO A 149 -5.29 0.06 20.42
C PRO A 149 -6.33 -0.90 19.84
N ARG A 150 -7.44 -0.38 19.30
CA ARG A 150 -8.49 -1.20 18.66
C ARG A 150 -7.99 -1.83 17.36
N VAL A 151 -7.17 -1.10 16.60
CA VAL A 151 -6.54 -1.62 15.38
C VAL A 151 -5.46 -2.63 15.73
N MET A 152 -4.64 -2.33 16.75
CA MET A 152 -3.62 -3.23 17.28
C MET A 152 -4.23 -4.57 17.69
N GLU A 153 -5.24 -4.54 18.56
CA GLU A 153 -5.94 -5.72 19.05
C GLU A 153 -6.55 -6.53 17.89
N LYS A 154 -7.25 -5.86 16.98
CA LYS A 154 -7.87 -6.53 15.83
C LYS A 154 -6.85 -7.25 14.96
N GLU A 155 -5.74 -6.60 14.61
CA GLU A 155 -4.73 -7.23 13.77
C GLU A 155 -4.01 -8.38 14.46
N MET A 156 -3.74 -8.26 15.76
CA MET A 156 -3.17 -9.36 16.53
C MET A 156 -4.10 -10.59 16.51
N LEU A 157 -5.41 -10.39 16.66
CA LEU A 157 -6.39 -11.47 16.51
C LEU A 157 -6.43 -12.03 15.08
N GLU A 158 -6.31 -11.19 14.04
CA GLU A 158 -6.24 -11.67 12.67
C GLU A 158 -4.98 -12.52 12.43
N TYR A 159 -3.83 -12.13 12.99
CA TYR A 159 -2.60 -12.91 12.92
C TYR A 159 -2.72 -14.22 13.66
N GLU A 160 -3.40 -14.25 14.81
CA GLU A 160 -3.63 -15.45 15.60
C GLU A 160 -4.59 -16.41 14.88
N GLU A 161 -5.69 -15.90 14.32
CA GLU A 161 -6.77 -16.71 13.81
C GLU A 161 -6.62 -17.15 12.35
N ALA A 162 -5.91 -16.40 11.51
CA ALA A 162 -5.66 -16.82 10.13
C ALA A 162 -4.91 -18.15 10.08
N ASP A 163 -5.02 -18.90 8.97
CA ASP A 163 -4.20 -20.11 8.77
C ASP A 163 -2.81 -19.73 8.26
N PHE A 164 -2.72 -18.65 7.46
CA PHE A 164 -1.46 -18.08 6.98
C PHE A 164 -1.48 -16.56 7.01
N ILE A 165 -0.29 -15.97 7.09
CA ILE A 165 -0.05 -14.54 6.98
C ILE A 165 0.89 -14.33 5.78
N SER A 166 0.40 -13.62 4.77
CA SER A 166 1.17 -13.21 3.61
C SER A 166 1.88 -11.89 3.92
N VAL A 167 3.20 -11.89 3.81
CA VAL A 167 4.07 -10.73 4.09
C VAL A 167 4.97 -10.45 2.89
N PRO A 168 5.33 -9.19 2.62
CA PRO A 168 5.89 -8.83 1.32
C PRO A 168 7.40 -8.97 1.20
N SER A 169 8.10 -9.23 2.31
CA SER A 169 9.56 -9.25 2.33
C SER A 169 10.12 -10.12 3.45
N THR A 170 11.42 -10.41 3.36
CA THR A 170 12.19 -11.05 4.44
C THR A 170 12.30 -10.15 5.67
N PHE A 171 12.32 -8.83 5.50
CA PHE A 171 12.25 -7.86 6.60
C PHE A 171 10.92 -7.99 7.37
N SER A 172 9.79 -7.95 6.66
CA SER A 172 8.48 -8.17 7.28
C SER A 172 8.43 -9.53 7.96
N LYS A 173 8.84 -10.62 7.28
CA LYS A 173 8.90 -11.95 7.90
C LYS A 173 9.71 -11.98 9.19
N LYS A 174 10.90 -11.36 9.21
CA LYS A 174 11.74 -11.29 10.42
C LYS A 174 11.02 -10.59 11.57
N SER A 175 10.32 -9.49 11.31
CA SER A 175 9.55 -8.79 12.35
C SER A 175 8.43 -9.65 12.94
N PHE A 176 7.80 -10.52 12.15
CA PHE A 176 6.77 -11.45 12.64
C PHE A 176 7.37 -12.57 13.50
N LEU A 177 8.52 -13.11 13.10
CA LEU A 177 9.25 -14.11 13.88
C LEU A 177 9.70 -13.56 15.25
N GLU A 178 10.15 -12.31 15.29
CA GLU A 178 10.56 -11.62 16.54
C GLU A 178 9.42 -11.53 17.56
N TYR A 179 8.19 -11.40 17.08
CA TYR A 179 6.97 -11.36 17.90
C TYR A 179 6.30 -12.74 18.06
N GLY A 180 7.03 -13.83 17.79
CA GLY A 180 6.61 -15.19 18.13
C GLY A 180 5.66 -15.86 17.13
N VAL A 181 5.39 -15.26 15.97
CA VAL A 181 4.57 -15.93 14.94
C VAL A 181 5.36 -17.09 14.32
N PRO A 182 4.81 -18.32 14.28
CA PRO A 182 5.52 -19.48 13.72
C PRO A 182 5.89 -19.29 12.25
N ALA A 183 7.10 -19.69 11.87
CA ALA A 183 7.58 -19.59 10.48
C ALA A 183 6.70 -20.35 9.47
N SER A 184 6.06 -21.44 9.90
CA SER A 184 5.11 -22.24 9.09
C SER A 184 3.84 -21.47 8.72
N LYS A 185 3.50 -20.41 9.45
CA LYS A 185 2.36 -19.53 9.19
C LYS A 185 2.67 -18.43 8.19
N LEU A 186 3.95 -18.15 7.93
CA LEU A 186 4.40 -16.99 7.16
C LEU A 186 4.69 -17.34 5.70
N ILE A 187 3.95 -16.72 4.79
CA ILE A 187 4.20 -16.79 3.34
C ILE A 187 4.89 -15.49 2.93
N VAL A 188 6.07 -15.58 2.32
CA VAL A 188 6.74 -14.40 1.74
C VAL A 188 6.29 -14.26 0.30
N ASN A 189 5.56 -13.19 0.00
CA ASN A 189 5.05 -12.88 -1.33
C ASN A 189 5.53 -11.49 -1.77
N ASN A 190 6.66 -11.44 -2.48
CA ASN A 190 7.21 -10.17 -2.96
C ASN A 190 6.30 -9.51 -3.99
N TYR A 191 6.14 -8.19 -3.90
CA TYR A 191 5.33 -7.46 -4.87
C TYR A 191 6.08 -7.25 -6.17
N GLY A 192 5.36 -7.40 -7.28
CA GLY A 192 5.86 -7.08 -8.61
C GLY A 192 5.47 -5.67 -9.07
N ALA A 193 5.93 -5.32 -10.27
CA ALA A 193 5.42 -4.20 -11.03
C ALA A 193 4.68 -4.70 -12.28
N GLY A 194 3.64 -3.99 -12.68
CA GLY A 194 2.94 -4.27 -13.92
C GLY A 194 3.76 -3.86 -15.15
N SER A 195 3.36 -4.34 -16.33
CA SER A 195 4.01 -4.06 -17.62
C SER A 195 4.00 -2.59 -18.06
N LEU A 196 3.42 -1.69 -17.26
CA LEU A 196 3.44 -0.26 -17.45
C LEU A 196 4.85 0.32 -17.29
N PHE A 197 5.63 -0.22 -16.36
CA PHE A 197 6.98 0.24 -16.06
C PHE A 197 7.97 -0.52 -16.92
N LYS A 198 8.55 0.17 -17.90
CA LYS A 198 9.54 -0.36 -18.83
C LYS A 198 10.73 0.59 -18.92
N PRO A 199 11.94 0.10 -19.24
CA PRO A 199 13.07 0.96 -19.50
C PRO A 199 12.73 1.89 -20.67
N ALA A 200 13.07 3.17 -20.53
CA ALA A 200 13.11 4.07 -21.67
C ALA A 200 14.52 4.11 -22.24
N SER A 201 14.64 4.46 -23.52
CA SER A 201 15.94 4.78 -24.10
C SER A 201 16.57 5.93 -23.32
N PRO A 202 17.82 5.78 -22.85
CA PRO A 202 18.48 6.85 -22.13
C PRO A 202 18.75 8.01 -23.11
N GLU A 203 18.00 9.10 -22.97
CA GLU A 203 18.35 10.35 -23.63
C GLU A 203 19.45 11.06 -22.81
N PRO A 204 20.44 11.71 -23.45
CA PRO A 204 21.42 12.51 -22.75
C PRO A 204 20.74 13.60 -21.92
N LYS A 205 20.90 13.54 -20.59
CA LYS A 205 20.32 14.53 -19.67
C LYS A 205 21.38 15.58 -19.31
N GLN A 206 20.98 16.85 -19.35
CA GLN A 206 21.82 17.99 -18.98
C GLN A 206 21.81 18.30 -17.49
N VAL A 207 20.86 17.72 -16.74
CA VAL A 207 20.58 17.96 -15.33
C VAL A 207 20.44 16.61 -14.63
N PHE A 208 21.17 16.40 -13.54
CA PHE A 208 21.05 15.21 -12.70
C PHE A 208 19.80 15.30 -11.81
N ARG A 209 18.96 14.28 -11.84
CA ARG A 209 17.66 14.29 -11.14
C ARG A 209 17.50 13.12 -10.18
N VAL A 210 17.31 13.45 -8.91
CA VAL A 210 16.91 12.49 -7.86
C VAL A 210 15.39 12.52 -7.73
N VAL A 211 14.73 11.36 -7.70
CA VAL A 211 13.28 11.26 -7.49
C VAL A 211 12.94 10.50 -6.21
N TYR A 212 11.94 11.00 -5.49
CA TYR A 212 11.26 10.28 -4.42
C TYR A 212 9.80 10.03 -4.82
N LEU A 213 9.30 8.82 -4.55
CA LEU A 213 7.90 8.44 -4.79
C LEU A 213 7.27 7.87 -3.52
N GLY A 214 6.13 8.44 -3.14
CA GLY A 214 5.37 8.02 -1.97
C GLY A 214 4.86 9.23 -1.18
N SER A 215 4.01 9.00 -0.19
CA SER A 215 3.65 10.09 0.73
C SER A 215 4.89 10.60 1.43
N LEU A 216 5.03 11.92 1.55
CA LEU A 216 6.15 12.51 2.27
C LEU A 216 5.75 12.59 3.75
N THR A 217 6.38 11.75 4.57
CA THR A 217 6.13 11.59 6.01
C THR A 217 7.45 11.36 6.77
N ILE A 218 7.40 11.45 8.11
CA ILE A 218 8.52 11.07 8.99
C ILE A 218 8.81 9.58 8.84
N GLN A 219 7.77 8.72 8.81
CA GLN A 219 7.90 7.29 8.56
C GLN A 219 8.69 6.97 7.28
N LYS A 220 8.53 7.79 6.24
CA LYS A 220 9.23 7.63 4.96
C LYS A 220 10.62 8.28 4.92
N GLY A 221 11.09 8.78 6.06
CA GLY A 221 12.45 9.30 6.24
C GLY A 221 12.73 10.59 5.51
N MET A 222 11.70 11.40 5.24
CA MET A 222 11.83 12.65 4.47
C MET A 222 12.77 13.65 5.10
N VAL A 223 12.84 13.68 6.43
CA VAL A 223 13.79 14.52 7.15
C VAL A 223 15.23 14.21 6.74
N TYR A 224 15.60 12.93 6.68
CA TYR A 224 16.93 12.49 6.31
C TYR A 224 17.22 12.71 4.84
N LEU A 225 16.23 12.52 3.97
CA LEU A 225 16.37 12.82 2.55
C LEU A 225 16.69 14.29 2.33
N PHE A 226 15.92 15.20 2.93
CA PHE A 226 16.15 16.63 2.79
C PHE A 226 17.53 17.04 3.31
N GLN A 227 17.96 16.48 4.45
CA GLN A 227 19.29 16.70 5.00
C GLN A 227 20.40 16.17 4.09
N ALA A 228 20.22 14.99 3.49
CA ALA A 228 21.18 14.42 2.55
C ALA A 228 21.29 15.26 1.27
N LEU A 229 20.16 15.72 0.74
CA LEU A 229 20.11 16.58 -0.45
C LEU A 229 20.79 17.94 -0.21
N HIS A 230 20.71 18.51 1.00
CA HIS A 230 21.44 19.76 1.33
C HIS A 230 22.95 19.59 1.37
N LYS A 231 23.44 18.38 1.61
CA LYS A 231 24.86 18.08 1.65
C LYS A 231 25.45 17.85 0.25
N LEU A 232 24.61 17.79 -0.79
CA LEU A 232 25.07 17.66 -2.17
C LEU A 232 25.69 18.98 -2.63
N ASN A 233 26.98 18.95 -2.94
CA ASN A 233 27.70 20.09 -3.51
C ASN A 233 27.63 20.05 -5.04
N ILE A 234 26.43 20.24 -5.60
CA ILE A 234 26.19 20.27 -7.05
C ILE A 234 25.60 21.64 -7.42
N PRO A 235 26.06 22.30 -8.48
CA PRO A 235 25.44 23.54 -8.96
C PRO A 235 23.93 23.38 -9.18
N GLY A 236 23.16 24.37 -8.73
CA GLY A 236 21.68 24.30 -8.74
C GLY A 236 21.07 24.20 -10.14
N ASP A 237 21.79 24.63 -11.19
CA ASP A 237 21.42 24.49 -12.59
C ASP A 237 21.74 23.09 -13.18
N LYS A 238 22.49 22.27 -12.45
CA LYS A 238 22.88 20.90 -12.82
C LYS A 238 22.19 19.82 -11.99
N PHE A 239 21.35 20.21 -11.04
CA PHE A 239 20.69 19.27 -10.12
C PHE A 239 19.22 19.62 -9.89
N GLU A 240 18.34 18.62 -9.88
CA GLU A 240 16.97 18.75 -9.38
C GLU A 240 16.59 17.59 -8.44
N ALA A 241 15.75 17.87 -7.44
CA ALA A 241 15.12 16.85 -6.61
C ALA A 241 13.60 16.86 -6.85
N TRP A 242 13.04 15.71 -7.23
CA TRP A 242 11.64 15.56 -7.58
C TRP A 242 10.93 14.75 -6.50
N PHE A 243 9.84 15.30 -5.97
CA PHE A 243 9.02 14.66 -4.95
C PHE A 243 7.63 14.40 -5.49
N ILE A 244 7.30 13.13 -5.66
CA ILE A 244 6.02 12.67 -6.21
C ILE A 244 5.22 11.99 -5.10
N GLY A 245 4.23 12.70 -4.57
CA GLY A 245 3.31 12.22 -3.55
C GLY A 245 2.74 13.34 -2.69
N LYS A 246 1.81 12.98 -1.82
CA LYS A 246 1.19 13.94 -0.90
C LYS A 246 2.20 14.34 0.18
N VAL A 247 2.35 15.64 0.43
CA VAL A 247 3.00 16.18 1.62
C VAL A 247 2.04 16.03 2.80
N ASP A 248 2.43 15.25 3.80
CA ASP A 248 1.61 15.12 5.01
C ASP A 248 1.76 16.34 5.92
N ASP A 249 0.72 16.61 6.71
CA ASP A 249 0.67 17.78 7.59
C ASP A 249 1.81 17.75 8.62
N GLU A 250 2.20 16.55 9.08
CA GLU A 250 3.26 16.37 10.08
C GLU A 250 4.64 16.90 9.64
N ILE A 251 4.89 16.99 8.33
CA ILE A 251 6.19 17.43 7.78
C ILE A 251 6.14 18.79 7.08
N LYS A 252 5.00 19.48 7.03
CA LYS A 252 4.87 20.75 6.28
C LYS A 252 5.92 21.78 6.66
N GLY A 253 6.09 22.04 7.97
CA GLY A 253 7.11 22.97 8.46
C GLY A 253 8.55 22.51 8.16
N ILE A 254 8.78 21.20 8.03
CA ILE A 254 10.08 20.65 7.61
C ILE A 254 10.28 20.92 6.11
N VAL A 255 9.29 20.66 5.26
CA VAL A 255 9.35 20.94 3.83
C VAL A 255 9.63 22.43 3.59
N GLU A 256 8.92 23.33 4.26
CA GLU A 256 9.12 24.78 4.15
C GLU A 256 10.54 25.20 4.54
N LYS A 257 11.09 24.60 5.61
CA LYS A 257 12.45 24.88 6.09
C LYS A 257 13.55 24.43 5.12
N TYR A 258 13.36 23.28 4.46
CA TYR A 258 14.40 22.67 3.62
C TYR A 258 14.23 22.95 2.12
N THR A 259 13.07 23.39 1.64
CA THR A 259 12.85 23.50 0.18
C THR A 259 13.88 24.42 -0.49
N GLN A 260 14.44 23.95 -1.61
CA GLN A 260 15.38 24.70 -2.47
C GLN A 260 14.71 25.04 -3.82
N PRO A 261 15.17 26.08 -4.54
CA PRO A 261 14.56 26.48 -5.81
C PRO A 261 14.55 25.39 -6.90
N ASN A 262 15.50 24.46 -6.85
CA ASN A 262 15.63 23.34 -7.78
C ASN A 262 14.91 22.06 -7.30
N TRP A 263 14.10 22.15 -6.24
CA TRP A 263 13.25 21.06 -5.77
C TRP A 263 11.83 21.21 -6.32
N LYS A 264 11.27 20.13 -6.88
CA LYS A 264 9.94 20.12 -7.48
C LYS A 264 9.03 19.18 -6.74
N PHE A 265 7.88 19.69 -6.28
CA PHE A 265 6.85 18.93 -5.60
C PHE A 265 5.63 18.80 -6.51
N PHE A 266 5.36 17.58 -6.98
CA PHE A 266 4.30 17.33 -7.97
C PHE A 266 2.96 16.96 -7.35
N GLY A 267 2.92 16.70 -6.04
CA GLY A 267 1.73 16.15 -5.40
C GLY A 267 1.40 14.75 -5.93
N HIS A 268 0.11 14.42 -5.96
CA HIS A 268 -0.34 13.12 -6.47
C HIS A 268 -0.33 13.09 -8.00
N ILE A 269 0.46 12.18 -8.58
CA ILE A 269 0.42 11.84 -10.00
C ILE A 269 -0.33 10.52 -10.20
N ASN A 270 -1.13 10.44 -11.26
CA ASN A 270 -1.82 9.21 -11.64
C ASN A 270 -0.80 8.10 -11.94
N HIS A 271 -1.05 6.90 -11.42
CA HIS A 271 -0.18 5.74 -11.59
C HIS A 271 0.24 5.51 -13.06
N TYR A 272 -0.68 5.69 -14.02
CA TYR A 272 -0.42 5.48 -15.45
C TYR A 272 0.47 6.55 -16.10
N ASP A 273 0.65 7.70 -15.45
CA ASP A 273 1.51 8.78 -15.93
C ASP A 273 2.89 8.75 -15.27
N LEU A 274 3.08 7.98 -14.19
CA LEU A 274 4.36 7.88 -13.47
C LEU A 274 5.56 7.58 -14.39
N PRO A 275 5.49 6.65 -15.37
CA PRO A 275 6.63 6.39 -16.25
C PRO A 275 7.17 7.65 -16.93
N LYS A 276 6.31 8.59 -17.36
CA LYS A 276 6.72 9.83 -18.03
C LYS A 276 7.60 10.71 -17.14
N TYR A 277 7.41 10.66 -15.83
CA TYR A 277 8.22 11.40 -14.87
C TYR A 277 9.49 10.63 -14.52
N LEU A 278 9.35 9.33 -14.28
CA LEU A 278 10.46 8.47 -13.91
C LEU A 278 11.54 8.47 -14.99
N THR A 279 11.19 8.40 -16.28
CA THR A 279 12.18 8.36 -17.37
C THR A 279 13.04 9.63 -17.48
N GLN A 280 12.60 10.75 -16.86
CA GLN A 280 13.36 11.99 -16.80
C GLN A 280 14.36 12.03 -15.64
N CYS A 281 14.25 11.09 -14.69
CA CYS A 281 15.06 11.02 -13.48
C CYS A 281 16.27 10.09 -13.66
N ASP A 282 17.28 10.22 -12.82
CA ASP A 282 18.53 9.44 -12.91
C ASP A 282 18.71 8.43 -11.79
N VAL A 283 18.20 8.74 -10.60
CA VAL A 283 18.24 7.85 -9.45
C VAL A 283 17.00 8.06 -8.58
N ALA A 284 16.51 7.01 -7.95
CA ALA A 284 15.45 7.11 -6.96
C ALA A 284 15.99 7.02 -5.52
N ALA A 285 15.46 7.84 -4.63
CA ALA A 285 15.80 7.80 -3.21
C ALA A 285 14.66 7.14 -2.41
N MET A 286 15.01 6.16 -1.57
CA MET A 286 14.05 5.46 -0.70
C MET A 286 14.54 5.37 0.75
N PRO A 287 14.35 6.43 1.55
CA PRO A 287 14.94 6.55 2.89
C PRO A 287 13.98 6.07 3.99
N SER A 288 13.09 5.13 3.66
CA SER A 288 12.00 4.74 4.57
C SER A 288 12.53 4.16 5.88
N ILE A 289 12.02 4.68 7.00
CA ILE A 289 12.25 4.11 8.34
C ILE A 289 11.42 2.84 8.50
N GLN A 290 10.18 2.88 8.00
CA GLN A 290 9.31 1.72 7.90
C GLN A 290 8.66 1.63 6.53
N ASP A 291 8.89 0.50 5.87
CA ASP A 291 8.13 0.02 4.72
C ASP A 291 8.14 -1.51 4.74
N GLY A 292 7.01 -2.15 4.42
CA GLY A 292 6.99 -3.61 4.31
C GLY A 292 7.81 -4.11 3.12
N PHE A 293 7.83 -3.35 2.02
CA PHE A 293 8.57 -3.73 0.81
C PHE A 293 8.91 -2.53 -0.08
N GLY A 294 8.07 -1.50 -0.14
CA GLY A 294 8.19 -0.41 -1.09
C GLY A 294 7.77 -0.86 -2.49
N MET A 295 6.46 -0.88 -2.79
CA MET A 295 5.95 -1.24 -4.13
C MET A 295 6.53 -0.40 -5.27
N VAL A 296 7.10 0.77 -4.95
CA VAL A 296 7.80 1.61 -5.91
C VAL A 296 9.14 1.00 -6.38
N ILE A 297 9.80 0.14 -5.58
CA ILE A 297 11.06 -0.51 -5.96
C ILE A 297 10.94 -1.28 -7.28
N PRO A 298 10.03 -2.27 -7.43
CA PRO A 298 9.91 -3.00 -8.69
C PRO A 298 9.45 -2.09 -9.84
N GLN A 299 8.75 -0.99 -9.56
CA GLN A 299 8.35 -0.01 -10.59
C GLN A 299 9.55 0.78 -11.10
N LEU A 300 10.41 1.22 -10.19
CA LEU A 300 11.67 1.91 -10.49
C LEU A 300 12.62 1.00 -11.27
N LEU A 301 12.84 -0.23 -10.78
CA LEU A 301 13.64 -1.24 -11.46
C LEU A 301 13.07 -1.58 -12.84
N GLY A 302 11.75 -1.68 -12.97
CA GLY A 302 11.07 -1.87 -14.24
C GLY A 302 11.34 -0.74 -15.24
N CYS A 303 11.57 0.49 -14.76
CA CYS A 303 11.99 1.64 -15.57
C CYS A 303 13.51 1.73 -15.80
N GLY A 304 14.31 0.79 -15.31
CA GLY A 304 15.77 0.87 -15.35
C GLY A 304 16.35 1.96 -14.44
N MET A 305 15.59 2.39 -13.43
CA MET A 305 16.02 3.40 -12.47
C MET A 305 16.82 2.74 -11.34
N PRO A 306 18.06 3.19 -11.07
CA PRO A 306 18.83 2.75 -9.92
C PRO A 306 18.28 3.27 -8.59
#